data_AF-A0A7H4NV27-F1
#
_entry.id   AF-A0A7H4NV27-F1
#
_cell.length_a   1.000
_cell.length_b   1.000
_cell.length_c   1.000
_cell.angle_alpha   90.00
_cell.angle_beta   90.00
_cell.angle_gamma   90.00
#
_symmetry.space_group_name_H-M   'P 1'
#
loop_
_entity.id
_entity.type
_entity.pdbx_description
1 polymer ?
#
loop_
_entity_poly.entity_id
_entity_poly.type
_entity_poly.pdbx_seq_one_letter_code
_entity_poly.pdbx_strand_id
1 'polypeptide(L)'
;MAYKHILIAVDLSPESKVLVEKAVSMARPYNAKVSLIHVDVNYSDLYTGLIDVNLGDMQKRISEETHHALSELSTKRGLPDH
;
A
#
# COMPACT_ATOMS: atom_id res chain seq x y z
N MET A 1 20.20 15.83 -12.96
CA MET A 1 19.39 14.62 -13.26
C MET A 1 18.10 14.72 -12.48
N ALA A 2 16.96 14.44 -13.10
CA ALA A 2 15.64 14.43 -12.46
C ALA A 2 15.15 12.99 -12.23
N TYR A 3 14.28 12.79 -11.25
CA TYR A 3 13.68 11.48 -10.96
C TYR A 3 12.81 11.01 -12.14
N LYS A 4 12.94 9.73 -12.51
CA LYS A 4 12.11 9.09 -13.54
C LYS A 4 10.97 8.26 -12.95
N HIS A 5 11.15 7.80 -11.71
CA HIS A 5 10.21 6.93 -11.02
C HIS A 5 10.38 7.13 -9.51
N ILE A 6 9.27 7.35 -8.81
CA ILE A 6 9.19 7.48 -7.36
C ILE A 6 8.37 6.28 -6.85
N LEU A 7 8.94 5.51 -5.92
CA LEU A 7 8.24 4.45 -5.19
C LEU A 7 7.91 4.97 -3.79
N ILE A 8 6.67 4.76 -3.35
CA ILE A 8 6.19 5.21 -2.04
C ILE A 8 5.77 4.00 -1.23
N ALA A 9 6.37 3.81 -0.06
CA ALA A 9 5.88 2.87 0.94
C ALA A 9 4.75 3.52 1.76
N VAL A 10 3.61 2.85 1.86
CA VAL A 10 2.43 3.31 2.60
C VAL A 10 2.04 2.28 3.64
N ASP A 11 1.61 2.74 4.81
CA ASP A 11 1.07 1.91 5.90
C ASP A 11 -0.47 1.84 5.87
N LEU A 12 -1.09 2.40 4.83
CA LEU A 12 -2.55 2.50 4.63
C LEU A 12 -3.29 3.36 5.68
N SER A 13 -2.55 4.08 6.53
CA SER A 13 -3.12 5.08 7.43
C SER A 13 -3.75 6.25 6.67
N PRO A 14 -4.65 7.03 7.29
CA PRO A 14 -5.11 8.30 6.72
C PRO A 14 -3.96 9.24 6.31
N GLU A 15 -2.84 9.22 7.03
CA GLU A 15 -1.66 10.03 6.80
C GLU A 15 -0.93 9.65 5.50
N SER A 16 -1.04 8.40 5.04
CA SER A 16 -0.52 7.95 3.74
C SER A 16 -1.05 8.80 2.58
N LYS A 17 -2.23 9.43 2.73
CA LYS A 17 -2.79 10.38 1.75
C LYS A 17 -1.87 11.58 1.49
N VAL A 18 -1.33 12.17 2.56
CA VAL A 18 -0.45 13.33 2.50
C VAL A 18 0.87 12.96 1.81
N LEU A 19 1.39 11.76 2.12
CA LEU A 19 2.62 11.25 1.52
C LEU A 19 2.46 11.06 0.00
N VAL A 20 1.34 10.46 -0.44
CA VAL A 20 1.06 10.27 -1.87
C VAL A 20 0.91 11.60 -2.59
N GLU A 21 0.22 12.58 -2.00
CA GLU A 21 0.09 13.93 -2.58
C GLU A 21 1.44 14.61 -2.75
N LYS A 22 2.32 14.48 -1.73
CA LYS A 22 3.67 15.02 -1.80
C LYS A 22 4.45 14.39 -2.96
N ALA A 23 4.42 13.08 -3.09
CA ALA A 23 5.13 12.38 -4.16
C ALA A 23 4.60 12.72 -5.55
N VAL A 24 3.28 12.84 -5.72
CA VAL A 24 2.67 13.32 -6.98
C VAL A 24 3.15 14.74 -7.30
N SER A 25 3.20 15.63 -6.31
CA SER A 25 3.71 17.00 -6.50
C SER A 25 5.19 17.04 -6.93
N MET A 26 6.00 16.10 -6.43
CA MET A 26 7.40 15.96 -6.79
C MET A 26 7.60 15.31 -8.16
N ALA A 27 6.69 14.41 -8.57
CA ALA A 27 6.75 13.71 -9.85
C ALA A 27 6.34 14.59 -11.04
N ARG A 28 5.34 15.47 -10.85
CA ARG A 28 4.74 16.29 -11.92
C ARG A 28 5.76 17.11 -12.73
N PRO A 29 6.70 17.88 -12.14
CA PRO A 29 7.65 18.70 -12.91
C PRO A 29 8.56 17.90 -13.83
N TYR A 30 8.71 16.60 -13.57
CA TYR A 30 9.63 15.72 -14.28
C TYR A 30 8.92 14.63 -15.10
N ASN A 31 7.58 14.65 -15.14
CA ASN A 31 6.76 13.59 -15.71
C ASN A 31 7.17 12.19 -15.21
N ALA A 32 7.54 12.11 -13.92
CA ALA A 32 8.03 10.88 -13.31
C ALA A 32 6.85 9.93 -13.01
N LYS A 33 7.11 8.62 -13.09
CA LYS A 33 6.15 7.60 -12.63
C LYS A 33 6.05 7.61 -11.11
N VAL A 34 4.89 7.26 -10.59
CA VAL A 34 4.67 7.02 -9.15
C VAL A 34 4.08 5.62 -8.99
N SER A 35 4.67 4.83 -8.09
CA SER A 35 4.16 3.51 -7.68
C SER A 35 4.04 3.45 -6.17
N LEU A 36 3.10 2.65 -5.67
CA LEU A 36 2.90 2.43 -4.25
C LEU A 36 3.31 1.01 -3.87
N ILE A 37 3.78 0.83 -2.64
CA ILE A 37 3.99 -0.47 -2.01
C ILE A 37 3.43 -0.44 -0.59
N HIS A 38 2.67 -1.46 -0.24
CA HIS A 38 2.32 -1.79 1.13
C HIS A 38 2.98 -3.11 1.51
N VAL A 39 3.38 -3.25 2.76
CA VAL A 39 3.98 -4.48 3.28
C VAL A 39 3.12 -4.96 4.43
N ASP A 40 2.40 -6.06 4.19
CA ASP A 40 1.56 -6.71 5.20
C ASP A 40 2.42 -7.42 6.25
N VAL A 41 1.94 -7.41 7.49
CA VAL A 41 2.53 -8.21 8.58
C VAL A 41 2.07 -9.66 8.43
N ASN A 42 3.02 -10.58 8.40
CA ASN A 42 2.71 -12.00 8.40
C ASN A 42 2.26 -12.45 9.80
N TYR A 43 0.94 -12.58 10.00
CA TYR A 43 0.38 -13.03 11.26
C TYR A 43 0.63 -14.52 11.57
N SER A 44 1.15 -15.30 10.61
CA SER A 44 1.56 -16.70 10.83
C SER A 44 2.61 -16.82 11.93
N ASP A 45 3.55 -15.88 11.95
CA ASP A 45 4.72 -15.94 12.82
C ASP A 45 4.38 -15.59 14.28
N LEU A 46 3.20 -15.00 14.50
CA LEU A 46 2.69 -14.60 15.81
C LEU A 46 1.79 -15.68 16.44
N TYR A 47 1.51 -16.76 15.71
CA TYR A 47 0.64 -17.82 16.18
C TYR A 47 1.35 -18.74 17.18
N THR A 48 0.88 -18.73 18.43
CA THR A 48 1.44 -19.52 19.54
C THR A 48 0.86 -20.94 19.67
N GLY A 49 -0.12 -21.31 18.83
CA GLY A 49 -0.82 -22.60 18.93
C GLY A 49 -1.93 -22.66 19.98
N LEU A 50 -2.24 -21.55 20.65
CA LEU A 50 -3.15 -21.52 21.80
C LEU A 50 -4.63 -21.27 21.46
N ILE A 51 -4.96 -20.85 20.23
CA ILE A 51 -6.33 -20.54 19.81
C ILE A 51 -6.57 -21.22 18.46
N ASP A 52 -7.56 -22.09 18.33
CA ASP A 52 -7.91 -22.70 17.04
C ASP A 52 -8.56 -21.64 16.12
N VAL A 53 -7.72 -20.82 15.49
CA VAL A 53 -8.14 -19.80 14.53
C VAL A 53 -7.79 -20.31 13.14
N ASN A 54 -8.75 -20.25 12.22
CA ASN A 54 -8.46 -20.45 10.80
C ASN A 54 -7.63 -19.25 10.29
N LEU A 55 -6.33 -19.33 10.52
CA LEU A 55 -5.35 -18.30 10.17
C LEU A 55 -5.26 -18.10 8.66
N GLY A 56 -5.52 -19.15 7.87
CA GLY A 56 -5.57 -19.06 6.40
C GLY A 56 -6.72 -18.14 5.94
N ASP A 57 -7.92 -18.33 6.50
CA ASP A 57 -9.07 -17.48 6.18
C ASP A 57 -8.88 -16.04 6.67
N MET A 58 -8.26 -15.84 7.84
CA MET A 58 -7.95 -14.50 8.33
C MET A 58 -6.92 -13.79 7.46
N GLN A 59 -5.83 -14.46 7.08
CA GLN A 59 -4.82 -13.88 6.21
C GLN A 59 -5.39 -13.51 4.85
N LYS A 60 -6.26 -14.38 4.31
CA LYS A 60 -6.95 -14.08 3.06
C LYS A 60 -7.80 -12.81 3.18
N ARG A 61 -8.59 -12.67 4.25
CA ARG A 61 -9.37 -11.44 4.50
C ARG A 61 -8.50 -10.20 4.65
N ILE A 62 -7.42 -10.29 5.43
CA ILE A 62 -6.48 -9.18 5.62
C ILE A 62 -5.89 -8.77 4.26
N SER A 63 -5.46 -9.74 3.45
CA SER A 63 -4.92 -9.48 2.11
C SER A 63 -5.95 -8.84 1.16
N GLU A 64 -7.22 -9.26 1.22
CA GLU A 64 -8.29 -8.66 0.43
C GLU A 64 -8.57 -7.21 0.85
N GLU A 65 -8.61 -6.95 2.16
CA GLU A 65 -8.80 -5.61 2.72
C GLU A 65 -7.63 -4.68 2.40
N THR A 66 -6.38 -5.17 2.49
CA THR A 66 -5.19 -4.37 2.18
C THR A 66 -5.09 -4.06 0.69
N HIS A 67 -5.42 -5.03 -0.17
CA HIS A 67 -5.49 -4.80 -1.61
C HIS A 67 -6.54 -3.74 -1.96
N HIS A 68 -7.73 -3.82 -1.34
CA HIS A 68 -8.79 -2.84 -1.55
C HIS A 68 -8.38 -1.43 -1.09
N ALA A 69 -7.80 -1.31 0.11
CA ALA A 69 -7.33 -0.03 0.64
C ALA A 69 -6.21 0.59 -0.22
N LEU A 70 -5.29 -0.23 -0.72
CA LEU A 70 -4.22 0.22 -1.61
C LEU A 70 -4.78 0.70 -2.97
N SER A 71 -5.73 -0.04 -3.55
CA SER A 71 -6.43 0.36 -4.78
C SER A 71 -7.16 1.68 -4.58
N GLU A 72 -7.95 1.83 -3.51
CA GLU A 72 -8.61 3.10 -3.21
C GLU A 72 -7.64 4.28 -3.10
N LEU A 73 -6.48 4.07 -2.47
CA LEU A 73 -5.46 5.10 -2.28
C LEU A 73 -4.84 5.52 -3.62
N SER A 74 -4.72 4.58 -4.56
CA SER A 74 -4.21 4.78 -5.93
C SER A 74 -5.23 5.46 -6.85
N THR A 75 -6.45 4.89 -6.96
CA THR A 75 -7.49 5.34 -7.90
C THR A 75 -7.97 6.76 -7.59
N LYS A 76 -8.10 7.13 -6.31
CA LYS A 76 -8.49 8.49 -5.89
C LYS A 76 -7.53 9.59 -6.39
N ARG A 77 -6.35 9.23 -6.92
CA ARG A 77 -5.32 10.17 -7.36
C ARG A 77 -4.86 9.99 -8.81
N GLY A 78 -5.57 9.17 -9.59
CA GLY A 78 -5.28 8.95 -11.01
C GLY A 78 -3.96 8.22 -11.26
N LEU A 79 -3.51 7.45 -10.28
CA LEU A 79 -2.36 6.55 -10.45
C LEU A 79 -2.87 5.26 -11.13
N PRO A 80 -2.13 4.72 -12.12
CA PRO A 80 -2.54 3.51 -12.81
C PRO A 80 -2.59 2.33 -11.83
N ASP A 81 -3.66 1.55 -11.89
CA ASP A 81 -3.74 0.25 -11.24
C ASP A 81 -2.60 -0.63 -11.79
N HIS A 82 -1.93 -1.33 -10.87
CA HIS A 82 -0.77 -2.17 -11.18
C HIS A 82 -1.22 -3.53 -11.69
#